data_AF-A0AAD5CVM8-F1
#
_entry.id   AF-A0AAD5CVM8-F1
#
_cell.length_a   1.000
_cell.length_b   1.000
_cell.length_c   1.000
_cell.angle_alpha   90.00
_cell.angle_beta   90.00
_cell.angle_gamma   90.00
#
_symmetry.space_group_name_H-M   'P 1'
#
loop_
_entity.id
_entity.type
_entity.pdbx_description
1 polymer ?
#
loop_
_entity_poly.entity_id
_entity_poly.type
_entity_poly.pdbx_seq_one_letter_code
_entity_poly.pdbx_strand_id
1 'polypeptide(L)'
;MPLKSDGSLCLMDAVTRSQVDEVPIRVYKNNEAKGIPFPKSQPMGIFSTLWEADDWATRGGLEKIDWSKAPFYAYYKDFDIEGCVTPDPSACASNPTNWWEGTSYHQLDTIAARRYRWVRMNHMVYDYCTDKQRNPVMPPECLDGI
;
A
#
# COMPACT_ATOMS: atom_id res chain seq x y z
N MET A 1 7.37 -16.31 13.46
CA MET A 1 8.09 -16.81 12.26
C MET A 1 7.55 -16.04 11.07
N PRO A 2 8.38 -15.29 10.32
CA PRO A 2 7.96 -14.74 9.04
C PRO A 2 7.72 -15.89 8.06
N LEU A 3 6.50 -15.99 7.53
CA LEU A 3 6.24 -16.84 6.36
C LEU A 3 6.90 -16.15 5.17
N LYS A 4 8.04 -16.67 4.75
CA LYS A 4 8.74 -16.23 3.55
C LYS A 4 8.14 -16.99 2.37
N SER A 5 7.23 -16.36 1.63
CA SER A 5 6.86 -16.84 0.31
C SER A 5 7.98 -16.43 -0.66
N ASP A 6 8.69 -17.40 -1.21
CA ASP A 6 9.73 -17.17 -2.22
C ASP A 6 9.06 -16.75 -3.54
N GLY A 7 8.76 -15.46 -3.64
CA GLY A 7 8.24 -14.81 -4.84
C GLY A 7 8.46 -13.32 -4.73
N SER A 8 9.41 -12.79 -5.51
CA SER A 8 9.58 -11.35 -5.65
C SER A 8 8.65 -10.85 -6.74
N LEU A 9 7.84 -9.84 -6.43
CA LEU A 9 6.89 -9.20 -7.34
C LEU A 9 7.44 -7.86 -7.79
N CYS A 10 7.45 -7.60 -9.09
CA CYS A 10 7.61 -6.25 -9.62
C CYS A 10 6.27 -5.51 -9.56
N LEU A 11 6.29 -4.24 -9.11
CA LEU A 11 5.09 -3.42 -8.97
C LEU A 11 4.61 -2.81 -10.29
N MET A 12 3.34 -2.41 -10.26
CA MET A 12 2.60 -1.76 -11.34
C MET A 12 3.29 -0.47 -11.82
N ASP A 13 3.26 -0.21 -13.12
CA ASP A 13 3.94 0.94 -13.72
C ASP A 13 3.26 2.30 -13.46
N ALA A 14 1.98 2.31 -13.10
CA ALA A 14 1.17 3.52 -13.08
C ALA A 14 0.73 3.98 -11.68
N VAL A 15 0.33 3.04 -10.81
CA VAL A 15 -0.32 3.38 -9.54
C VAL A 15 -0.22 2.24 -8.53
N THR A 16 -0.04 2.59 -7.25
CA THR A 16 -0.19 1.66 -6.12
C THR A 16 -1.54 1.93 -5.45
N ARG A 17 -2.40 0.91 -5.37
CA ARG A 17 -3.72 0.99 -4.73
C ARG A 17 -3.80 0.05 -3.54
N SER A 18 -4.16 0.58 -2.37
CA SER A 18 -4.47 -0.20 -1.17
C SER A 18 -5.98 -0.25 -0.97
N GLN A 19 -6.53 -1.42 -0.63
CA GLN A 19 -7.97 -1.65 -0.56
C GLN A 19 -8.36 -2.51 0.64
N VAL A 20 -9.62 -2.36 1.07
CA VAL A 20 -10.31 -3.25 2.02
C VAL A 20 -11.65 -3.59 1.39
N ASP A 21 -11.95 -4.87 1.18
CA ASP A 21 -13.21 -5.32 0.55
C ASP A 21 -13.53 -4.57 -0.76
N GLU A 22 -12.53 -4.46 -1.66
CA GLU A 22 -12.59 -3.71 -2.93
C GLU A 22 -12.78 -2.18 -2.80
N VAL A 23 -12.85 -1.66 -1.58
CA VAL A 23 -12.93 -0.22 -1.30
C VAL A 23 -11.51 0.35 -1.28
N PRO A 24 -11.16 1.27 -2.20
CA PRO A 24 -9.87 1.95 -2.14
C PRO A 24 -9.76 2.78 -0.85
N ILE A 25 -8.65 2.62 -0.13
CA ILE A 25 -8.33 3.38 1.09
C ILE A 25 -7.11 4.27 0.92
N ARG A 26 -6.26 3.97 -0.08
CA ARG A 26 -5.11 4.81 -0.48
C ARG A 26 -4.78 4.57 -1.95
N VAL A 27 -4.43 5.65 -2.64
CA VAL A 27 -3.89 5.62 -4.01
C VAL A 27 -2.60 6.43 -4.02
N TYR A 28 -1.53 5.86 -4.58
CA TYR A 28 -0.25 6.52 -4.77
C TYR A 28 0.12 6.43 -6.24
N LYS A 29 0.08 7.57 -6.95
CA LYS A 29 0.30 7.63 -8.40
C LYS A 29 1.79 7.64 -8.71
N ASN A 30 2.18 7.01 -9.82
CA ASN A 30 3.52 7.19 -10.36
C ASN A 30 3.67 8.62 -10.89
N ASN A 31 4.51 9.40 -10.22
CA ASN A 31 4.85 10.76 -10.58
C ASN A 31 6.38 10.94 -10.75
N GLU A 32 7.09 9.91 -11.24
CA GLU A 32 8.52 9.98 -11.53
C GLU A 32 8.85 11.11 -12.53
N ALA A 33 7.96 11.41 -13.47
CA ALA A 33 8.08 12.56 -14.38
C ALA A 33 8.13 13.92 -13.66
N LYS A 34 7.66 13.98 -12.41
CA LYS A 34 7.71 15.15 -11.52
C LYS A 34 8.81 15.02 -10.45
N GLY A 35 9.69 14.03 -10.58
CA GLY A 35 10.80 13.77 -9.66
C GLY A 35 10.40 13.08 -8.35
N ILE A 36 9.18 12.53 -8.25
CA ILE A 36 8.73 11.78 -7.07
C ILE A 36 9.12 10.31 -7.26
N PRO A 37 9.92 9.71 -6.34
CA PRO A 37 10.29 8.30 -6.43
C PRO A 37 9.07 7.39 -6.41
N PHE A 38 9.08 6.36 -7.25
CA PHE A 38 8.03 5.34 -7.28
C PHE A 38 8.67 3.94 -7.27
N PRO A 39 8.15 2.98 -6.49
CA PRO A 39 8.71 1.64 -6.41
C PRO A 39 8.34 0.84 -7.67
N LYS A 40 9.06 1.05 -8.77
CA LYS A 40 8.85 0.38 -10.07
C LYS A 40 9.85 -0.74 -10.34
N SER A 41 11.13 -0.46 -10.11
CA SER A 41 12.24 -1.28 -10.62
C SER A 41 12.87 -2.23 -9.60
N GLN A 42 12.38 -2.23 -8.36
CA GLN A 42 12.89 -3.09 -7.28
C GLN A 42 11.89 -4.20 -6.99
N PRO A 43 12.23 -5.48 -7.23
CA PRO A 43 11.36 -6.60 -6.86
C PRO A 43 11.12 -6.63 -5.34
N MET A 44 9.89 -6.91 -4.93
CA MET A 44 9.48 -6.90 -3.51
C MET A 44 9.00 -8.28 -3.05
N GLY A 45 9.33 -8.64 -1.81
CA GLY A 45 8.71 -9.79 -1.14
C GLY A 45 7.43 -9.39 -0.40
N ILE A 46 6.49 -10.33 -0.29
CA ILE A 46 5.32 -10.19 0.59
C ILE A 46 5.68 -10.73 1.97
N PHE A 47 5.36 -9.95 3.01
CA PHE A 47 5.61 -10.32 4.39
C PHE A 47 4.35 -10.13 5.22
N SER A 48 4.10 -11.06 6.14
CA SER A 48 3.09 -10.94 7.19
C SER A 48 3.71 -11.35 8.53
N THR A 49 3.57 -10.50 9.53
CA THR A 49 4.13 -10.70 10.87
C THR A 49 3.15 -10.22 11.94
N LEU A 50 3.12 -10.95 13.06
CA LEU A 50 2.54 -10.50 14.32
C LEU A 50 3.70 -10.24 15.28
N TRP A 51 3.82 -9.00 15.76
CA TRP A 51 4.92 -8.55 16.60
C TRP A 51 4.47 -7.44 17.54
N GLU A 52 5.26 -7.18 18.58
CA GLU A 52 4.97 -6.18 19.63
C GLU A 52 5.63 -4.83 19.29
N ALA A 53 4.88 -3.74 19.44
CA ALA A 53 5.26 -2.40 18.98
C ALA A 53 4.77 -1.28 19.93
N ASP A 54 4.95 -1.49 21.23
CA ASP A 54 4.44 -0.67 22.33
C ASP A 54 4.85 0.79 22.26
N ASP A 55 5.97 1.11 21.63
CA ASP A 55 6.47 2.49 21.56
C ASP A 55 5.65 3.40 20.63
N TRP A 56 4.79 2.83 19.78
CA TRP A 56 4.03 3.66 18.83
C TRP A 56 2.66 3.11 18.40
N ALA A 57 2.38 1.81 18.55
CA ALA A 57 1.21 1.17 17.93
C ALA A 57 -0.15 1.69 18.42
N THR A 58 -0.33 1.80 19.74
CA THR A 58 -1.64 2.18 20.33
C THR A 58 -1.55 3.55 20.98
N ARG A 59 -2.38 4.49 20.52
CA ARG A 59 -2.41 5.90 20.97
C ARG A 59 -1.02 6.56 20.98
N GLY A 60 -0.21 6.29 19.96
CA GLY A 60 1.15 6.82 19.87
C GLY A 60 2.11 6.27 20.93
N GLY A 61 1.85 5.07 21.45
CA GLY A 61 2.69 4.37 22.43
C GLY A 61 2.32 4.60 23.90
N LEU A 62 1.20 5.28 24.16
CA LEU A 62 0.69 5.52 25.52
C LEU A 62 0.09 4.26 26.14
N GLU A 63 -0.49 3.37 25.33
CA GLU A 63 -1.08 2.11 25.79
C GLU A 63 -0.13 0.96 25.44
N LYS A 64 0.32 0.25 26.48
CA LYS A 64 1.28 -0.86 26.40
C LYS A 64 0.55 -2.20 26.38
N ILE A 65 1.18 -3.21 25.79
CA ILE A 65 0.62 -4.55 25.69
C ILE A 65 0.37 -5.16 27.07
N ASP A 66 -0.82 -5.73 27.27
CA ASP A 66 -1.13 -6.53 28.45
C ASP A 66 -0.83 -8.01 28.19
N TRP A 67 0.37 -8.44 28.59
CA TRP A 67 0.81 -9.83 28.42
C TRP A 67 -0.05 -10.86 29.16
N SER A 68 -0.88 -10.45 30.14
CA SER A 68 -1.83 -11.37 30.77
C SER A 68 -2.94 -11.83 29.81
N LYS A 69 -3.13 -11.13 28.68
CA LYS A 69 -4.07 -11.47 27.61
C LYS A 69 -3.47 -12.37 26.53
N ALA A 70 -2.20 -12.75 26.66
CA ALA A 70 -1.57 -13.67 25.75
C ALA A 70 -2.20 -15.08 25.83
N PRO A 71 -2.14 -15.88 24.76
CA PRO A 71 -1.53 -15.59 23.45
C PRO A 71 -2.38 -14.71 22.53
N PHE A 72 -1.71 -13.89 21.72
CA PHE A 72 -2.34 -13.08 20.66
C PHE A 72 -2.35 -13.86 19.36
N TYR A 73 -3.52 -13.98 18.74
CA TYR A 73 -3.71 -14.73 17.49
C TYR A 73 -4.06 -13.82 16.33
N ALA A 74 -3.43 -14.06 15.18
CA ALA A 74 -3.80 -13.49 13.89
C ALA A 74 -4.01 -14.65 12.90
N TYR A 75 -5.15 -14.66 12.23
CA TYR A 75 -5.53 -15.71 11.27
C TYR A 75 -5.54 -15.13 9.88
N TYR A 76 -4.91 -15.84 8.94
CA TYR A 76 -4.80 -15.45 7.54
C TYR A 76 -5.32 -16.60 6.69
N LYS A 77 -6.04 -16.27 5.62
CA LYS A 77 -6.53 -17.20 4.61
C LYS A 77 -6.52 -16.50 3.25
N ASP A 78 -6.81 -17.27 2.20
CA ASP A 78 -6.96 -16.76 0.84
C ASP A 78 -5.71 -16.00 0.36
N PHE A 79 -4.54 -16.65 0.48
CA PHE A 79 -3.27 -16.12 -0.03
C PHE A 79 -3.28 -16.11 -1.55
N ASP A 80 -3.76 -15.01 -2.13
CA ASP A 80 -3.80 -14.77 -3.57
C ASP A 80 -2.66 -13.83 -3.97
N ILE A 81 -1.81 -14.30 -4.87
CA ILE A 81 -0.63 -13.57 -5.35
C ILE A 81 -0.62 -13.65 -6.87
N GLU A 82 -1.06 -12.57 -7.49
CA GLU A 82 -0.94 -12.36 -8.92
C GLU A 82 0.09 -11.26 -9.19
N GLY A 83 1.14 -11.61 -9.93
CA GLY A 83 2.12 -10.65 -10.40
C GLY A 83 3.28 -11.33 -11.10
N CYS A 84 4.27 -10.53 -11.49
CA CYS A 84 5.43 -11.05 -12.21
C CYS A 84 6.50 -11.58 -11.26
N VAL A 85 6.80 -12.88 -11.36
CA VAL A 85 7.76 -13.59 -10.50
C VAL A 85 9.16 -13.54 -11.12
N THR A 86 10.14 -12.97 -10.41
CA THR A 86 11.55 -12.97 -10.86
C THR A 86 12.25 -14.30 -10.50
N PRO A 87 13.15 -14.81 -11.36
CA PRO A 87 14.53 -14.33 -11.29
C PRO A 87 15.04 -13.60 -12.54
N ASP A 88 14.21 -13.45 -13.58
CA ASP A 88 14.58 -12.68 -14.78
C ASP A 88 13.81 -11.35 -14.82
N PRO A 89 14.45 -10.21 -14.45
CA PRO A 89 13.84 -8.88 -14.54
C PRO A 89 13.35 -8.52 -15.96
N SER A 90 13.90 -9.14 -17.00
CA SER A 90 13.47 -8.91 -18.39
C SER A 90 12.11 -9.55 -18.71
N ALA A 91 11.70 -10.58 -17.95
CA ALA A 91 10.38 -11.20 -18.06
C ALA A 91 9.27 -10.37 -17.37
N CYS A 92 9.64 -9.41 -16.53
CA CYS A 92 8.74 -8.44 -15.90
C CYS A 92 8.75 -7.06 -16.59
N ALA A 93 9.24 -6.99 -17.83
CA ALA A 93 8.97 -5.84 -18.69
C ALA A 93 7.45 -5.68 -18.82
N SER A 94 6.96 -4.44 -18.79
CA SER A 94 5.54 -4.11 -18.95
C SER A 94 4.94 -4.93 -20.08
N ASN A 95 4.05 -5.85 -19.74
CA ASN A 95 3.45 -6.75 -20.69
C ASN A 95 1.97 -6.37 -20.86
N PRO A 96 1.54 -5.97 -22.07
CA PRO A 96 0.15 -5.62 -22.34
C PRO A 96 -0.87 -6.73 -22.04
N THR A 97 -0.44 -7.99 -21.88
CA THR A 97 -1.31 -9.09 -21.46
C THR A 97 -1.60 -9.12 -19.97
N ASN A 98 -0.82 -8.40 -19.15
CA ASN A 98 -1.07 -8.26 -17.72
C ASN A 98 -2.33 -7.44 -17.51
N TRP A 99 -3.34 -8.01 -16.87
CA TRP A 99 -4.62 -7.31 -16.69
C TRP A 99 -4.46 -6.00 -15.90
N TRP A 100 -3.52 -5.96 -14.95
CA TRP A 100 -3.23 -4.79 -14.11
C TRP A 100 -2.52 -3.64 -14.85
N GLU A 101 -2.01 -3.86 -16.06
CA GLU A 101 -1.45 -2.82 -16.93
C GLU A 101 -2.49 -2.23 -17.89
N GLY A 102 -3.73 -2.71 -17.85
CA GLY A 102 -4.83 -2.13 -18.61
C GLY A 102 -5.08 -0.67 -18.22
N THR A 103 -5.47 0.17 -19.17
CA THR A 103 -5.74 1.60 -18.94
C THR A 103 -6.80 1.87 -17.88
N SER A 104 -7.72 0.92 -17.67
CA SER A 104 -8.71 0.94 -16.59
C SER A 104 -8.11 0.88 -15.18
N TYR A 105 -6.88 0.39 -15.04
CA TYR A 105 -6.16 0.24 -13.77
C TYR A 105 -5.20 1.39 -13.49
N HIS A 106 -4.98 2.31 -14.44
CA HIS A 106 -4.14 3.49 -14.24
C HIS A 106 -4.77 4.53 -13.31
N GLN A 107 -6.10 4.50 -13.17
CA GLN A 107 -6.86 5.42 -12.34
C GLN A 107 -8.09 4.74 -11.74
N LEU A 108 -8.62 5.31 -10.65
CA LEU A 108 -9.88 4.85 -10.11
C LEU A 108 -11.01 5.17 -11.09
N ASP A 109 -11.92 4.21 -11.29
CA ASP A 109 -13.20 4.51 -11.90
C ASP A 109 -14.03 5.45 -11.01
N THR A 110 -15.12 5.99 -11.57
CA THR A 110 -15.96 6.99 -10.88
C THR A 110 -16.60 6.47 -9.58
N ILE A 111 -16.91 5.18 -9.50
CA ILE A 111 -17.53 4.55 -8.33
C ILE A 111 -16.46 4.35 -7.26
N ALA A 112 -15.30 3.80 -7.64
CA ALA A 112 -14.15 3.64 -6.76
C ALA A 112 -13.66 4.99 -6.22
N ALA A 113 -13.63 6.04 -7.04
CA ALA A 113 -13.27 7.40 -6.61
C ALA A 113 -14.26 7.99 -5.58
N ARG A 114 -15.57 7.74 -5.74
CA ARG A 114 -16.59 8.14 -4.75
C ARG A 114 -16.41 7.40 -3.43
N ARG A 115 -16.20 6.08 -3.48
CA ARG A 115 -15.92 5.27 -2.28
C ARG A 115 -14.64 5.74 -1.58
N TYR A 116 -13.58 5.99 -2.35
CA TYR A 116 -12.32 6.53 -1.85
C TYR A 116 -12.52 7.86 -1.10
N ARG A 117 -13.27 8.79 -1.71
CA ARG A 117 -13.58 10.08 -1.09
C ARG A 117 -14.38 9.91 0.20
N TRP A 118 -15.36 9.00 0.22
CA TRP A 118 -16.14 8.71 1.41
C TRP A 118 -15.26 8.17 2.54
N VAL A 119 -14.33 7.25 2.26
CA VAL A 119 -13.36 6.75 3.25
C VAL A 119 -12.51 7.90 3.80
N ARG A 120 -11.97 8.75 2.92
CA ARG A 120 -11.17 9.90 3.36
C ARG A 120 -11.94 10.86 4.27
N MET A 121 -13.22 11.09 3.99
CA MET A 121 -14.04 12.04 4.78
C MET A 121 -14.53 11.46 6.10
N ASN A 122 -14.75 10.14 6.19
CA ASN A 122 -15.42 9.53 7.36
C ASN A 122 -14.48 8.68 8.24
N HIS A 123 -13.36 8.19 7.71
CA HIS A 123 -12.52 7.20 8.38
C HIS A 123 -11.04 7.57 8.46
N MET A 124 -10.61 8.67 7.83
CA MET A 124 -9.21 9.10 7.88
C MET A 124 -8.91 9.82 9.19
N VAL A 125 -8.11 9.19 10.04
CA VAL A 125 -7.68 9.74 11.34
C VAL A 125 -6.29 10.40 11.30
N TYR A 126 -5.47 10.05 10.30
CA TYR A 126 -4.15 10.62 10.08
C TYR A 126 -3.85 10.68 8.58
N ASP A 127 -3.24 11.79 8.14
CA ASP A 127 -2.73 11.95 6.78
C ASP A 127 -1.48 12.84 6.77
N TYR A 128 -0.35 12.25 6.37
CA TYR A 128 0.95 12.92 6.29
C TYR A 128 0.95 14.12 5.33
N CYS A 129 0.07 14.13 4.31
CA CYS A 129 -0.08 15.27 3.40
C CYS A 129 -0.57 16.54 4.12
N THR A 130 -1.37 16.36 5.18
CA THR A 130 -1.97 17.45 5.95
C THR A 130 -1.26 17.75 7.27
N ASP A 131 -0.35 16.86 7.69
CA ASP A 131 0.45 17.00 8.90
C ASP A 131 1.53 18.07 8.72
N LYS A 132 1.21 19.31 9.11
CA LYS A 132 2.12 20.46 9.03
C LYS A 132 3.26 20.43 10.04
N GLN A 133 3.14 19.65 11.10
CA GLN A 133 4.23 19.50 12.08
C GLN A 133 5.34 18.65 11.49
N ARG A 134 4.97 17.53 10.85
CA ARG A 134 5.93 16.64 10.19
C ARG A 134 6.42 17.20 8.85
N ASN A 135 5.50 17.75 8.06
CA ASN A 135 5.75 18.27 6.73
C ASN A 135 5.35 19.76 6.65
N PRO A 136 6.24 20.68 7.07
CA PRO A 136 5.96 22.12 6.98
C PRO A 136 5.62 22.55 5.55
N VAL A 137 6.33 21.98 4.58
CA VAL A 137 6.01 22.05 3.15
C VAL A 137 5.34 20.74 2.75
N MET A 138 4.20 20.84 2.07
CA MET A 138 3.44 19.66 1.66
C MET A 138 4.25 18.82 0.67
N PRO A 139 4.30 17.48 0.86
CA PRO A 139 5.00 16.60 -0.09
C PRO A 139 4.43 16.74 -1.51
N PRO A 140 5.26 16.80 -2.57
CA PRO A 140 4.81 17.07 -3.94
C PRO A 140 3.78 16.08 -4.47
N GLU A 141 3.85 14.82 -4.06
CA GLU A 141 2.92 13.75 -4.46
C GLU A 141 1.49 13.99 -3.96
N CYS A 142 1.32 14.80 -2.91
CA CYS A 142 0.02 15.13 -2.35
C CYS A 142 -0.73 16.19 -3.18
N LEU A 143 -0.01 16.97 -4.00
CA LEU A 143 -0.59 18.01 -4.85
C LEU A 143 -1.34 17.45 -6.05
N ASP A 144 -0.93 16.28 -6.52
CA ASP A 144 -1.46 15.69 -7.75
C ASP A 144 -2.86 15.10 -7.61
N GLY A 145 -3.45 15.23 -6.42
CA GLY A 145 -4.78 14.75 -6.12
C GLY A 145 -4.94 13.26 -6.39
N ILE A 146 -6.08 12.74 -5.98
CA ILE A 146 -6.55 11.45 -6.48
C ILE A 146 -7.64 11.75 -7.48
#